data_AF-A0A7J8YLY3-F1
#
_entry.id   AF-A0A7J8YLY3-F1
#
_cell.length_a   1.000
_cell.length_b   1.000
_cell.length_c   1.000
_cell.angle_alpha   90.00
_cell.angle_beta   90.00
_cell.angle_gamma   90.00
#
_symmetry.space_group_name_H-M   'P 1'
#
loop_
_entity.id
_entity.type
_entity.pdbx_description
1 polymer ?
#
loop_
_entity_poly.entity_id
_entity_poly.type
_entity_poly.pdbx_seq_one_letter_code
_entity_poly.pdbx_strand_id
1 'polypeptide(L)'
;MALPRTKRFFLLCAFSYAIVAIAEKNYYEILQVPKGASDEQIKRAYRKLALKYHPDKNPGNEEANKRFADINNAYEVLSDSEKRSIYDRYGEEGLKQHAVRAGGGMGVNMQDIFS
;
A
#
# COMPACT_ATOMS: atom_id res chain seq x y z
N MET A 1 -29.45 -18.97 -44.58
CA MET A 1 -28.28 -19.52 -43.87
C MET A 1 -27.81 -18.45 -42.88
N ALA A 2 -28.12 -18.62 -41.60
CA ALA A 2 -27.96 -17.59 -40.55
C ALA A 2 -26.55 -17.65 -39.94
N LEU A 3 -25.86 -16.50 -39.90
CA LEU A 3 -24.55 -16.39 -39.27
C LEU A 3 -24.67 -16.44 -37.73
N PRO A 4 -23.78 -17.16 -37.01
CA PRO A 4 -23.96 -17.46 -35.59
C PRO A 4 -23.83 -16.22 -34.70
N ARG A 5 -24.82 -16.05 -33.82
CA ARG A 5 -24.98 -14.97 -32.81
C ARG A 5 -23.86 -14.88 -31.75
N THR A 6 -22.85 -15.74 -31.81
CA THR A 6 -21.86 -15.92 -30.73
C THR A 6 -20.65 -14.97 -30.81
N LYS A 7 -20.43 -14.30 -31.94
CA LYS A 7 -19.29 -13.36 -32.09
C LYS A 7 -19.55 -11.93 -31.57
N ARG A 8 -20.78 -11.61 -31.18
CA ARG A 8 -21.11 -10.27 -30.62
C ARG A 8 -20.90 -10.19 -29.11
N PHE A 9 -20.79 -11.32 -28.42
CA PHE A 9 -20.54 -11.36 -26.97
C PHE A 9 -19.05 -11.24 -26.61
N PHE A 10 -18.14 -11.61 -27.52
CA PHE A 10 -16.69 -11.59 -27.26
C PHE A 10 -16.04 -10.20 -27.40
N LEU A 11 -16.75 -9.21 -27.96
CA LEU A 11 -16.21 -7.86 -28.17
C LEU A 11 -16.56 -6.86 -27.05
N LEU A 12 -17.38 -7.24 -26.07
CA LEU A 12 -17.72 -6.40 -24.92
C LEU A 12 -16.83 -6.64 -23.68
N CYS A 13 -16.07 -7.74 -23.64
CA CYS A 13 -15.18 -8.04 -22.51
C CYS A 13 -13.76 -7.45 -22.65
N ALA A 14 -13.37 -6.94 -23.82
CA ALA A 14 -12.02 -6.39 -24.00
C ALA A 14 -11.91 -4.91 -23.55
N PHE A 15 -13.03 -4.19 -23.45
CA PHE A 15 -13.02 -2.77 -23.07
C PHE A 15 -13.01 -2.55 -21.55
N SER A 16 -13.36 -3.57 -20.75
CA SER A 16 -13.35 -3.48 -19.28
C SER A 16 -11.96 -3.66 -18.67
N TYR A 17 -10.96 -4.10 -19.45
CA TYR A 17 -9.62 -4.44 -18.93
C TYR A 17 -8.59 -3.30 -19.04
N ALA A 18 -8.93 -2.19 -19.71
CA ALA A 18 -7.95 -1.17 -20.10
C ALA A 18 -7.95 0.11 -19.23
N ILE A 19 -8.73 0.18 -18.14
CA ILE A 19 -8.83 1.40 -17.31
C ILE A 19 -7.95 1.35 -16.04
N VAL A 20 -7.41 0.19 -15.62
CA VAL A 20 -6.77 0.03 -14.30
C VAL A 20 -5.24 0.20 -14.35
N ALA A 21 -4.72 1.22 -15.01
CA ALA A 21 -3.26 1.42 -15.11
C ALA A 21 -2.83 2.87 -14.94
N ILE A 22 -3.30 3.51 -13.86
CA ILE A 22 -2.60 4.66 -13.27
C ILE A 22 -2.67 4.47 -11.75
N ALA A 23 -1.88 3.54 -11.22
CA ALA A 23 -1.75 3.31 -9.78
C ALA A 23 -0.49 4.04 -9.30
N GLU A 24 -0.61 5.32 -8.96
CA GLU A 24 0.33 5.94 -8.04
C GLU A 24 0.30 5.13 -6.74
N LYS A 25 1.47 4.67 -6.26
CA LYS A 25 1.57 3.86 -5.04
C LYS A 25 0.97 4.61 -3.85
N ASN A 26 -0.24 4.23 -3.45
CA ASN A 26 -0.90 4.83 -2.30
C ASN A 26 -0.65 3.98 -1.04
N TYR A 27 -0.33 4.60 0.09
CA TYR A 27 -0.10 3.87 1.35
C TYR A 27 -1.32 3.06 1.80
N TYR A 28 -2.53 3.53 1.50
CA TYR A 28 -3.75 2.78 1.77
C TYR A 28 -3.84 1.49 0.92
N GLU A 29 -3.42 1.56 -0.35
CA GLU A 29 -3.39 0.39 -1.23
C GLU A 29 -2.30 -0.61 -0.84
N ILE A 30 -1.13 -0.12 -0.42
CA ILE A 30 -0.03 -0.96 0.07
C ILE A 30 -0.50 -1.77 1.29
N LEU A 31 -1.21 -1.13 2.22
CA LEU A 31 -1.81 -1.81 3.37
C LEU A 31 -3.11 -2.55 3.04
N GLN A 32 -3.63 -2.45 1.82
CA GLN A 32 -4.88 -3.08 1.38
C GLN A 32 -6.08 -2.66 2.24
N VAL A 33 -6.16 -1.38 2.58
CA VAL A 33 -7.24 -0.78 3.36
C VAL A 33 -7.86 0.39 2.59
N PRO A 34 -9.15 0.71 2.82
CA PRO A 34 -9.76 1.88 2.19
C PRO A 34 -9.20 3.19 2.76
N LYS A 35 -9.23 4.26 1.95
CA LYS A 35 -8.98 5.63 2.42
C LYS A 35 -10.09 6.00 3.41
N GLY A 36 -9.73 6.18 4.68
CA GLY A 36 -10.67 6.34 5.80
C GLY A 36 -10.74 5.14 6.77
N ALA A 37 -9.90 4.13 6.58
CA ALA A 37 -9.74 3.05 7.55
C ALA A 37 -9.39 3.58 8.95
N SER A 38 -9.92 2.95 9.98
CA SER A 38 -9.59 3.25 11.37
C SER A 38 -8.17 2.79 11.71
N ASP A 39 -7.58 3.35 12.77
CA ASP A 39 -6.23 2.99 13.21
C ASP A 39 -6.13 1.50 13.56
N GLU A 40 -7.20 0.91 14.08
CA GLU A 40 -7.29 -0.53 14.33
C GLU A 40 -7.24 -1.36 13.04
N GLN A 41 -7.93 -0.91 11.98
CA GLN A 41 -7.91 -1.58 10.69
C GLN A 41 -6.52 -1.49 10.06
N ILE A 42 -5.89 -0.31 10.13
CA ILE A 42 -4.53 -0.07 9.65
C ILE A 42 -3.54 -0.98 10.39
N LYS A 43 -3.59 -1.00 11.73
CA LYS A 43 -2.73 -1.86 12.56
C LYS A 43 -2.94 -3.35 12.30
N ARG A 44 -4.19 -3.77 12.11
CA ARG A 44 -4.52 -5.17 11.80
C ARG A 44 -3.99 -5.57 10.43
N ALA A 45 -4.16 -4.72 9.42
CA ALA A 45 -3.67 -4.97 8.07
C ALA A 45 -2.15 -5.02 8.02
N TYR A 46 -1.47 -4.09 8.68
CA TYR A 46 -0.02 -4.09 8.86
C TYR A 46 0.48 -5.41 9.44
N ARG A 47 -0.05 -5.86 10.60
CA ARG A 47 0.39 -7.13 11.21
C ARG A 47 0.24 -8.32 10.27
N LYS A 48 -0.89 -8.40 9.54
CA LYS A 48 -1.15 -9.47 8.59
C LYS A 48 -0.13 -9.48 7.45
N LEU A 49 0.16 -8.31 6.88
CA LEU A 49 1.06 -8.17 5.75
C LEU A 49 2.54 -8.31 6.16
N ALA A 50 2.92 -7.75 7.31
CA ALA A 50 4.25 -7.89 7.89
C ALA A 50 4.59 -9.35 8.14
N LEU A 51 3.67 -10.15 8.71
CA LEU A 51 3.86 -11.59 8.86
C LEU A 51 3.96 -12.33 7.53
N LYS A 52 3.23 -11.88 6.50
CA LYS A 52 3.27 -12.51 5.17
C LYS A 52 4.60 -12.28 4.46
N TYR A 53 5.13 -11.06 4.55
CA TYR A 53 6.35 -10.64 3.83
C TYR A 53 7.60 -10.57 4.69
N HIS A 54 7.54 -11.07 5.94
CA HIS A 54 8.67 -11.05 6.87
C HIS A 54 9.91 -11.73 6.25
N PRO A 55 11.13 -11.17 6.41
CA PRO A 55 12.35 -11.75 5.86
C PRO A 55 12.63 -13.16 6.36
N ASP A 56 12.36 -13.46 7.64
CA ASP A 56 12.53 -14.82 8.19
C ASP A 56 11.68 -15.88 7.50
N LYS A 57 10.47 -15.51 7.05
CA LYS A 57 9.56 -16.42 6.34
C LYS A 57 9.83 -16.43 4.83
N ASN A 58 10.54 -15.43 4.32
CA ASN A 58 10.85 -15.24 2.90
C ASN A 58 12.36 -14.98 2.68
N PRO A 59 13.25 -15.88 3.16
CA PRO A 59 14.68 -15.64 3.07
C PRO A 59 15.13 -15.59 1.61
N GLY A 60 15.95 -14.58 1.28
CA GLY A 60 16.48 -14.38 -0.08
C GLY A 60 15.46 -13.88 -1.11
N ASN A 61 14.22 -13.57 -0.72
CA ASN A 61 13.23 -13.00 -1.62
C ASN A 61 13.27 -11.47 -1.58
N GLU A 62 13.95 -10.88 -2.56
CA GLU A 62 14.07 -9.41 -2.70
C GLU A 62 12.73 -8.71 -2.89
N GLU A 63 11.77 -9.35 -3.58
CA GLU A 63 10.44 -8.78 -3.76
C GLU A 63 9.67 -8.72 -2.45
N ALA A 64 9.73 -9.78 -1.64
CA ALA A 64 9.16 -9.79 -0.30
C ALA A 64 9.79 -8.71 0.59
N ASN A 65 11.12 -8.55 0.52
CA ASN A 65 11.82 -7.50 1.27
C ASN A 65 11.39 -6.09 0.84
N LYS A 66 11.28 -5.84 -0.47
CA LYS A 66 10.79 -4.57 -1.01
C LYS A 66 9.35 -4.30 -0.58
N ARG A 67 8.48 -5.31 -0.63
CA ARG A 67 7.09 -5.21 -0.16
C ARG A 67 7.04 -4.94 1.33
N PHE A 68 7.86 -5.61 2.12
CA PHE A 68 7.95 -5.40 3.56
C PHE A 68 8.37 -3.96 3.90
N ALA A 69 9.37 -3.42 3.20
CA ALA A 69 9.75 -2.01 3.33
C ALA A 69 8.62 -1.04 2.95
N ASP A 70 7.93 -1.28 1.82
CA ASP A 70 6.77 -0.49 1.40
C ASP A 70 5.64 -0.53 2.48
N ILE A 71 5.36 -1.71 3.04
CA ILE A 71 4.37 -1.92 4.11
C ILE A 71 4.75 -1.15 5.38
N ASN A 72 6.04 -1.16 5.75
CA ASN A 72 6.53 -0.45 6.93
C ASN A 72 6.36 1.06 6.77
N ASN A 73 6.79 1.61 5.63
CA ASN A 73 6.65 3.04 5.34
C ASN A 73 5.18 3.47 5.36
N ALA A 74 4.30 2.68 4.75
CA ALA A 74 2.87 2.95 4.73
C ALA A 74 2.27 2.94 6.15
N TYR A 75 2.63 1.97 6.98
CA TYR A 75 2.16 1.92 8.36
C TYR A 75 2.68 3.09 9.19
N GLU A 76 3.94 3.47 9.03
CA GLU A 76 4.51 4.57 9.79
C GLU A 76 3.79 5.90 9.52
N VAL A 77 3.47 6.16 8.24
CA VAL A 77 2.74 7.37 7.87
C VAL A 77 1.29 7.30 8.32
N LEU A 78 0.61 6.18 8.10
CA LEU A 78 -0.83 6.07 8.35
C LEU A 78 -1.20 5.83 9.82
N SER A 79 -0.25 5.38 10.65
CA SER A 79 -0.47 5.20 12.10
C SER A 79 -0.28 6.48 12.90
N ASP A 80 0.45 7.47 12.36
CA ASP A 80 0.63 8.77 12.97
C ASP A 80 -0.39 9.75 12.40
N SER A 81 -1.24 10.32 13.26
CA SER A 81 -2.32 11.22 12.85
C SER A 81 -1.82 12.49 12.13
N GLU A 82 -0.65 13.01 12.51
CA GLU A 82 -0.06 14.20 11.90
C GLU A 82 0.50 13.85 10.52
N LYS A 83 1.32 12.80 10.42
CA LYS A 83 1.88 12.34 9.15
C LYS A 83 0.78 11.94 8.18
N ARG A 84 -0.26 11.24 8.67
CA ARG A 84 -1.44 10.86 7.87
C ARG A 84 -2.18 12.08 7.34
N SER A 85 -2.39 13.10 8.17
CA SER A 85 -3.04 14.35 7.75
C SER A 85 -2.24 15.08 6.67
N ILE A 86 -0.91 15.13 6.82
CA ILE A 86 0.00 15.71 5.81
C ILE A 86 -0.06 14.92 4.51
N TYR A 87 0.02 13.59 4.60
CA TYR A 87 -0.08 12.70 3.44
C TYR A 87 -1.42 12.83 2.71
N ASP A 88 -2.53 12.87 3.45
CA ASP A 88 -3.87 12.99 2.86
C ASP A 88 -4.07 14.33 2.14
N ARG A 89 -3.35 15.38 2.56
CA ARG A 89 -3.45 16.74 2.00
C ARG A 89 -2.45 17.02 0.89
N TYR A 90 -1.23 16.52 1.00
CA TYR A 90 -0.08 16.91 0.17
C TYR A 90 0.67 15.71 -0.44
N GLY A 91 0.23 14.48 -0.20
CA GLY A 91 0.90 13.27 -0.67
C GLY A 91 2.30 13.06 -0.07
N GLU A 92 3.12 12.27 -0.75
CA GLU A 92 4.49 11.98 -0.31
C GLU A 92 5.40 13.21 -0.30
N GLU A 93 5.14 14.19 -1.16
CA GLU A 93 5.93 15.43 -1.23
C GLU A 93 5.80 16.25 0.06
N GLY A 94 4.58 16.33 0.62
CA GLY A 94 4.36 16.99 1.91
C GLY A 94 5.08 16.32 3.07
N LEU A 95 5.14 14.98 3.07
CA LEU A 95 5.89 14.23 4.08
C LEU A 95 7.40 14.49 3.99
N LYS A 96 7.97 14.52 2.77
CA LYS A 96 9.39 14.83 2.57
C LYS A 96 9.74 16.22 3.09
N GLN A 97 8.91 17.22 2.79
CA GLN A 97 9.10 18.58 3.30
C GLN A 97 8.98 18.66 4.83
N HIS A 98 8.04 17.90 5.42
CA HIS A 98 7.87 17.83 6.86
C HIS A 98 9.07 17.15 7.54
N ALA A 99 9.59 16.05 6.97
CA ALA A 99 10.77 15.35 7.50
C ALA A 99 12.04 16.23 7.48
N VAL A 100 12.26 17.00 6.40
CA VAL A 100 13.38 17.96 6.31
C VAL A 100 13.28 19.05 7.38
N ARG A 101 12.06 19.48 7.72
CA ARG A 101 11.82 20.50 8.75
C ARG A 101 11.92 19.95 10.17
N ALA A 102 11.54 18.70 10.39
CA ALA A 102 11.51 18.06 11.71
C ALA A 102 12.88 17.52 12.16
N GLY A 103 13.90 17.51 11.29
CA GLY A 103 15.27 17.11 11.66
C GLY A 103 15.44 15.65 12.11
N GLY A 104 14.45 14.79 11.89
CA GLY A 104 14.34 13.47 12.52
C GLY A 104 14.50 12.30 11.57
N GLY A 105 15.50 11.45 11.82
CA GLY A 105 15.65 10.13 11.23
C GLY A 105 14.47 9.24 11.60
N MET A 106 13.85 8.66 10.58
CA MET A 106 12.63 7.89 10.68
C MET A 106 12.99 6.44 11.03
N GLY A 107 12.83 6.06 12.31
CA GLY A 107 13.27 4.74 12.79
C GLY A 107 12.66 4.36 14.14
N VAL A 108 11.40 3.94 14.13
CA VAL A 108 10.86 3.14 15.24
C VAL A 108 11.51 1.75 15.17
N ASN A 109 12.12 1.28 16.26
CA ASN A 109 12.70 -0.06 16.32
C ASN A 109 11.59 -1.12 16.33
N MET A 110 11.30 -1.66 15.15
CA MET A 110 10.13 -2.52 14.90
C MET A 110 10.25 -3.95 15.48
N GLN A 111 11.43 -4.36 15.94
CA GLN A 111 11.63 -5.66 16.61
C GLN A 111 10.79 -5.79 17.90
N ASP A 112 10.44 -4.67 18.53
CA ASP A 112 9.70 -4.65 19.79
C ASP A 112 8.18 -4.81 19.60
N ILE A 113 7.64 -4.65 18.38
CA ILE A 113 6.19 -4.79 18.10
C ILE A 113 5.78 -6.26 17.89
N PHE A 114 6.73 -7.13 17.57
CA PHE A 114 6.51 -8.55 17.30
C PHE A 114 7.09 -9.49 18.38
N SER A 115 7.67 -8.93 19.45
CA SER A 115 8.12 -9.67 20.65
C SER A 115 6.99 -9.86 21.66
#